data_AF-A0A373CHZ1-F1
#
_entry.id   AF-A0A373CHZ1-F1
#
_cell.length_a   1.000
_cell.length_b   1.000
_cell.length_c   1.000
_cell.angle_alpha   90.00
_cell.angle_beta   90.00
_cell.angle_gamma   90.00
#
_symmetry.space_group_name_H-M   'P 1'
#
loop_
_entity.id
_entity.type
_entity.pdbx_description
1 polymer ?
#
loop_
_entity_poly.entity_id
_entity_poly.type
_entity_poly.pdbx_seq_one_letter_code
_entity_poly.pdbx_strand_id
1 'polypeptide(L)'
;MSFREKLQWVVLLVTSIFFFGLSCELYTGIYLLIMSFREKLQWVVLLVTSIFFFGLSCELYTGIYLLITIFATYVCANKMILETDQLKAKKWLIIGIVIDAGILIVLKYSNFGIENVNVLFSVFGLKKQISHISWLAPLGISYYTMQVIAYLVDVYGGVVKPEKNILKTALFIGYYPQLTSGPIAKFAEMKDQLYSGHKLEIDKIAYGCQRILWGVFKKIVISARLGVIVDTIYSDTVKYQGIYIWIAAAAF
;
A
#
# COMPACT_ATOMS: atom_id res chain seq x y z
N MET A 1 -0.60 -22.19 31.40
CA MET A 1 0.19 -21.95 30.18
C MET A 1 1.05 -23.19 29.90
N SER A 2 0.72 -23.92 28.84
CA SER A 2 1.32 -25.21 28.48
C SER A 2 2.76 -25.04 27.97
N PHE A 3 3.62 -26.05 28.17
CA PHE A 3 4.98 -26.09 27.60
C PHE A 3 4.97 -25.86 26.07
N ARG A 4 3.90 -26.31 25.40
CA ARG A 4 3.69 -26.14 23.95
C ARG A 4 3.44 -24.68 23.55
N GLU A 5 2.73 -23.91 24.37
CA GLU A 5 2.51 -22.47 24.15
C GLU A 5 3.81 -21.69 24.33
N LYS A 6 4.58 -21.99 25.39
CA LYS A 6 5.89 -21.35 25.60
C LYS A 6 6.85 -21.63 24.44
N LEU A 7 6.84 -22.86 23.91
CA LEU A 7 7.66 -23.23 22.75
C LEU A 7 7.21 -22.52 21.47
N GLN A 8 5.90 -22.37 21.23
CA GLN A 8 5.39 -21.56 20.11
C GLN A 8 5.82 -20.10 20.19
N TRP A 9 5.78 -19.49 21.38
CA TRP A 9 6.24 -18.11 21.57
C TRP A 9 7.73 -17.96 21.30
N VAL A 10 8.56 -18.93 21.74
CA VAL A 10 10.00 -18.93 21.47
C VAL A 10 10.28 -19.10 19.98
N VAL A 11 9.60 -20.03 19.30
CA VAL A 11 9.75 -20.25 17.85
C VAL A 11 9.29 -19.03 17.06
N LEU A 12 8.17 -18.40 17.42
CA LEU A 12 7.70 -17.16 16.80
C LEU A 12 8.66 -16.01 17.03
N LEU A 13 9.22 -15.86 18.24
CA LEU A 13 10.23 -14.84 18.54
C LEU A 13 11.49 -15.05 17.70
N VAL A 14 12.01 -16.28 17.66
CA VAL A 14 13.24 -16.59 16.90
C VAL A 14 13.02 -16.39 15.41
N THR A 15 11.92 -16.89 14.85
CA THR A 15 11.61 -16.73 13.41
C THR A 15 11.34 -15.28 13.03
N SER A 16 10.66 -14.51 13.87
CA SER A 16 10.45 -13.09 13.61
C SER A 16 11.74 -12.27 13.78
N ILE A 17 12.58 -12.53 14.79
CA ILE A 17 13.90 -11.88 14.91
C ILE A 17 14.77 -12.18 13.67
N PHE A 18 14.79 -13.41 13.18
CA PHE A 18 15.51 -13.77 11.95
C PHE A 18 14.95 -13.04 10.73
N PHE A 19 13.63 -13.04 10.54
CA PHE A 19 12.98 -12.32 9.43
C PHE A 19 13.25 -10.81 9.49
N PHE A 20 13.25 -10.22 10.69
CA PHE A 20 13.51 -8.80 10.87
C PHE A 20 14.98 -8.43 10.73
N GLY A 21 15.91 -9.27 11.22
CA GLY A 21 17.35 -9.13 10.97
C GLY A 21 17.65 -9.13 9.47
N LEU A 22 17.12 -10.13 8.75
CA LEU A 22 17.20 -10.21 7.29
C LEU A 22 16.60 -8.98 6.61
N SER A 23 15.43 -8.51 7.06
CA SER A 23 14.82 -7.31 6.47
C SER A 23 15.67 -6.06 6.74
N CYS A 24 16.24 -5.89 7.93
CA CYS A 24 17.08 -4.75 8.27
C CYS A 24 18.37 -4.73 7.44
N GLU A 25 19.03 -5.88 7.29
CA GLU A 25 20.21 -6.05 6.43
C GLU A 25 19.85 -5.79 4.96
N LEU A 26 18.70 -6.25 4.50
CA LEU A 26 18.23 -6.05 3.14
C LEU A 26 17.86 -4.59 2.86
N TYR A 27 17.15 -3.91 3.77
CA TYR A 27 16.81 -2.49 3.65
C TYR A 27 18.05 -1.59 3.73
N THR A 28 18.98 -1.90 4.64
CA THR A 28 20.25 -1.16 4.77
C THR A 28 21.14 -1.43 3.56
N GLY A 29 21.21 -2.66 3.08
CA GLY A 29 21.93 -3.04 1.87
C GLY A 29 21.37 -2.39 0.61
N ILE A 30 20.04 -2.33 0.45
CA ILE A 30 19.37 -1.60 -0.62
C ILE A 30 19.68 -0.10 -0.52
N TYR A 31 19.60 0.49 0.68
CA TYR A 31 19.93 1.90 0.87
C TYR A 31 21.38 2.19 0.50
N LEU A 32 22.33 1.37 0.95
CA LEU A 32 23.75 1.50 0.61
C LEU A 32 23.99 1.32 -0.90
N LEU A 33 23.29 0.37 -1.53
CA LEU A 33 23.34 0.16 -2.98
C LEU A 33 22.84 1.40 -3.72
N ILE A 34 21.70 1.97 -3.32
CA ILE A 34 21.18 3.23 -3.89
C ILE A 34 22.20 4.36 -3.74
N MET A 35 22.80 4.50 -2.56
CA MET A 35 23.78 5.55 -2.26
C MET A 35 25.12 5.35 -2.98
N SER A 36 25.43 4.14 -3.45
CA SER A 36 26.62 3.86 -4.27
C SER A 36 26.50 4.38 -5.70
N PHE A 37 25.29 4.68 -6.19
CA PHE A 37 25.07 5.27 -7.51
C PHE A 37 25.12 6.79 -7.47
N ARG A 38 25.43 7.41 -8.62
CA ARG A 38 25.41 8.88 -8.76
C ARG A 38 24.05 9.43 -8.35
N GLU A 39 24.05 10.56 -7.65
CA GLU A 39 22.86 11.27 -7.15
C GLU A 39 21.70 11.36 -8.18
N LYS A 40 22.01 11.55 -9.47
CA LYS A 40 21.02 11.65 -10.55
C LYS A 40 20.35 10.33 -10.95
N LEU A 41 20.90 9.19 -10.55
CA LEU A 41 20.42 7.84 -10.87
C LEU A 41 19.73 7.15 -9.69
N GLN A 42 19.75 7.74 -8.50
CA GLN A 42 19.15 7.13 -7.30
C GLN A 42 17.66 6.82 -7.49
N TRP A 43 16.90 7.72 -8.12
CA TRP A 43 15.49 7.50 -8.44
C TRP A 43 15.27 6.30 -9.39
N VAL A 44 16.22 6.01 -10.28
CA VAL A 44 16.15 4.84 -11.17
C VAL A 44 16.35 3.57 -10.37
N VAL A 45 17.31 3.54 -9.44
CA VAL A 45 17.54 2.41 -8.55
C VAL A 45 16.32 2.16 -7.66
N LEU A 46 15.70 3.22 -7.14
CA LEU A 46 14.43 3.14 -6.39
C LEU A 46 13.31 2.52 -7.24
N LEU A 47 13.21 2.91 -8.52
CA LEU A 47 12.21 2.38 -9.44
C LEU A 47 12.44 0.89 -9.70
N VAL A 48 13.68 0.51 -10.04
CA VAL A 48 14.05 -0.89 -10.30
C VAL A 48 13.81 -1.76 -9.07
N THR A 49 14.20 -1.28 -7.89
CA THR A 49 13.97 -1.97 -6.62
C THR A 49 12.47 -2.13 -6.37
N SER A 50 11.67 -1.10 -6.63
CA SER A 50 10.22 -1.16 -6.46
C SER A 50 9.55 -2.16 -7.42
N ILE A 51 9.98 -2.18 -8.67
CA ILE A 51 9.52 -3.17 -9.67
C ILE A 51 9.90 -4.60 -9.23
N PHE A 52 11.12 -4.78 -8.75
CA PHE A 52 11.60 -6.07 -8.25
C PHE A 52 10.76 -6.57 -7.06
N PHE A 53 10.52 -5.72 -6.06
CA PHE A 53 9.65 -6.06 -4.92
C PHE A 53 8.22 -6.38 -5.34
N PHE A 54 7.68 -5.60 -6.28
CA PHE A 54 6.35 -5.85 -6.81
C PHE A 54 6.26 -7.22 -7.49
N GLY A 55 7.25 -7.57 -8.32
CA GLY A 55 7.33 -8.88 -8.98
C GLY A 55 7.53 -10.07 -8.02
N LEU A 56 8.14 -9.86 -6.86
CA LEU A 56 8.24 -10.89 -5.81
C LEU A 56 6.97 -11.02 -4.97
N SER A 57 6.25 -9.91 -4.76
CA SER A 57 5.11 -9.85 -3.84
C SER A 57 3.76 -10.12 -4.51
N CYS A 58 3.70 -10.04 -5.84
CA CYS A 58 2.47 -10.15 -6.60
C CYS A 58 2.68 -11.00 -7.86
N GLU A 59 1.60 -11.65 -8.33
CA GLU A 59 1.63 -12.38 -9.59
C GLU A 59 1.80 -11.40 -10.76
N LEU A 60 2.61 -11.78 -11.76
CA LEU A 60 3.00 -10.93 -12.89
C LEU A 60 1.80 -10.25 -13.59
N TYR A 61 0.67 -10.95 -13.72
CA TYR A 61 -0.51 -10.38 -14.39
C TYR A 61 -1.15 -9.24 -13.59
N THR A 62 -1.03 -9.21 -12.25
CA THR A 62 -1.58 -8.11 -11.44
C THR A 62 -0.85 -6.79 -11.67
N GLY A 63 0.40 -6.85 -12.17
CA GLY A 63 1.17 -5.68 -12.58
C GLY A 63 0.56 -4.92 -13.75
N ILE A 64 -0.28 -5.55 -14.56
CA ILE A 64 -0.93 -4.86 -15.68
C ILE A 64 -1.85 -3.74 -15.19
N TYR A 65 -2.53 -3.93 -14.06
CA TYR A 65 -3.43 -2.94 -13.50
C TYR A 65 -2.67 -1.73 -12.96
N LEU A 66 -1.50 -1.97 -12.37
CA LEU A 66 -0.59 -0.91 -11.95
C LEU A 66 -0.08 -0.11 -13.16
N LEU A 67 0.31 -0.79 -14.24
CA LEU A 67 0.74 -0.13 -15.48
C LEU A 67 -0.38 0.69 -16.13
N ILE A 68 -1.61 0.18 -16.15
CA ILE A 68 -2.79 0.91 -16.64
C ILE A 68 -3.02 2.15 -15.77
N THR A 69 -2.96 2.01 -14.45
CA THR A 69 -3.08 3.14 -13.50
C THR A 69 -2.01 4.19 -13.81
N ILE A 70 -0.72 3.81 -13.85
CA ILE A 70 0.40 4.71 -14.15
C ILE A 70 0.19 5.45 -15.47
N PHE A 71 -0.17 4.72 -16.53
CA PHE A 71 -0.37 5.31 -17.84
C PHE A 71 -1.57 6.26 -17.87
N ALA A 72 -2.71 5.84 -17.34
CA ALA A 72 -3.93 6.65 -17.26
C ALA A 72 -3.69 7.93 -16.47
N THR A 73 -3.10 7.83 -15.28
CA THR A 73 -2.74 8.99 -14.46
C THR A 73 -1.79 9.93 -15.19
N TYR A 74 -0.74 9.40 -15.82
CA TYR A 74 0.24 10.21 -16.55
C TYR A 74 -0.42 11.00 -17.69
N VAL A 75 -1.26 10.34 -18.50
CA VAL A 75 -1.95 10.97 -19.63
C VAL A 75 -2.97 12.00 -19.13
N CYS A 76 -3.82 11.64 -18.17
CA CYS A 76 -4.83 12.55 -17.64
C CYS A 76 -4.20 13.79 -17.00
N ALA A 77 -3.18 13.61 -16.16
CA ALA A 77 -2.50 14.73 -15.50
C ALA A 77 -1.80 15.67 -16.50
N ASN A 78 -1.08 15.13 -17.49
CA ASN A 78 -0.37 15.95 -18.48
C ASN A 78 -1.31 16.61 -19.51
N LYS A 79 -2.43 15.98 -19.88
CA LYS A 79 -3.42 16.63 -20.74
C LYS A 79 -4.18 17.73 -20.00
N MET A 80 -4.48 17.52 -18.73
CA MET A 80 -5.21 18.48 -17.90
C MET A 80 -4.53 19.86 -17.84
N ILE A 81 -3.20 19.92 -17.75
CA ILE A 81 -2.46 21.19 -17.72
C ILE A 81 -2.38 21.90 -19.09
N LEU A 82 -2.62 21.18 -20.19
CA LEU A 82 -2.61 21.77 -21.53
C LEU A 82 -3.94 22.44 -21.89
N GLU A 83 -5.02 22.11 -21.16
CA GLU A 83 -6.33 22.68 -21.39
C GLU A 83 -6.44 24.07 -20.77
N THR A 84 -6.80 25.07 -21.59
CA THR A 84 -7.12 26.42 -21.12
C THR A 84 -8.55 26.53 -20.57
N ASP A 85 -9.43 25.61 -20.98
CA ASP A 85 -10.83 25.54 -20.56
C ASP A 85 -10.97 24.64 -19.32
N GLN A 86 -11.51 25.21 -18.25
CA GLN A 86 -11.78 24.54 -16.98
C GLN A 86 -12.70 23.32 -17.14
N LEU A 87 -13.64 23.33 -18.08
CA LEU A 87 -14.53 22.19 -18.33
C LEU A 87 -13.78 21.01 -18.94
N LYS A 88 -12.83 21.28 -19.84
CA LYS A 88 -11.98 20.25 -20.45
C LYS A 88 -10.97 19.69 -19.45
N ALA A 89 -10.36 20.54 -18.62
CA ALA A 89 -9.51 20.10 -17.52
C ALA A 89 -10.29 19.19 -16.53
N LYS A 90 -11.51 19.59 -16.16
CA LYS A 90 -12.40 18.78 -15.30
C LYS A 90 -12.78 17.45 -15.93
N LYS A 91 -12.96 17.40 -17.27
CA LYS A 91 -13.20 16.14 -17.98
C LYS A 91 -12.03 15.16 -17.80
N TRP A 92 -10.78 15.60 -17.94
CA TRP A 92 -9.60 14.76 -17.72
C TRP A 92 -9.49 14.27 -16.28
N LEU A 93 -9.84 15.12 -15.30
CA LEU A 93 -9.91 14.72 -13.90
C LEU A 93 -10.92 13.58 -13.69
N ILE A 94 -12.15 13.76 -14.19
CA ILE A 94 -13.22 12.76 -14.04
C ILE A 94 -12.82 11.45 -14.72
N ILE A 95 -12.25 11.51 -15.93
CA ILE A 95 -11.78 10.31 -16.64
C ILE A 95 -10.74 9.55 -15.81
N GLY A 96 -9.74 10.24 -15.26
CA GLY A 96 -8.71 9.61 -14.42
C GLY A 96 -9.32 8.95 -13.18
N ILE A 97 -10.15 9.68 -12.43
CA ILE A 97 -10.81 9.15 -11.23
C ILE A 97 -11.67 7.93 -11.57
N VAL A 98 -12.43 7.97 -12.67
CA VAL A 98 -13.29 6.84 -13.08
C VAL A 98 -12.46 5.61 -13.44
N ILE A 99 -11.32 5.79 -14.10
CA ILE A 99 -10.41 4.67 -14.40
C ILE A 99 -9.84 4.08 -13.11
N ASP A 100 -9.26 4.92 -12.25
CA ASP A 100 -8.54 4.46 -11.05
C ASP A 100 -9.49 3.85 -10.02
N ALA A 101 -10.63 4.50 -9.76
CA ALA A 101 -11.67 3.98 -8.89
C ALA A 101 -12.38 2.77 -9.50
N GLY A 102 -12.59 2.75 -10.82
CA GLY A 102 -13.19 1.62 -11.53
C GLY A 102 -12.35 0.35 -11.39
N ILE A 103 -11.03 0.45 -11.59
CA ILE A 103 -10.10 -0.68 -11.39
C ILE A 103 -10.16 -1.18 -9.94
N LEU A 104 -10.16 -0.28 -8.95
CA LEU A 104 -10.28 -0.66 -7.54
C LEU A 104 -11.61 -1.37 -7.25
N ILE A 105 -12.73 -0.85 -7.75
CA ILE A 105 -14.07 -1.45 -7.56
C ILE A 105 -14.12 -2.85 -8.16
N VAL A 106 -13.66 -3.00 -9.41
CA VAL A 106 -13.65 -4.30 -10.08
C VAL A 106 -12.76 -5.29 -9.33
N LEU A 107 -11.53 -4.94 -8.99
CA LEU A 107 -10.60 -5.90 -8.39
C LEU A 107 -10.93 -6.25 -6.94
N LYS A 108 -11.40 -5.28 -6.14
CA LYS A 108 -11.62 -5.48 -4.71
C LYS A 108 -13.06 -5.86 -4.35
N TYR A 109 -14.05 -5.37 -5.10
CA TYR A 109 -15.46 -5.46 -4.73
C TYR A 109 -16.31 -6.31 -5.68
N SER A 110 -15.75 -6.89 -6.76
CA SER A 110 -16.51 -7.77 -7.66
C SER A 110 -17.19 -8.93 -6.92
N ASN A 111 -16.48 -9.61 -6.03
CA ASN A 111 -17.05 -10.75 -5.30
C ASN A 111 -18.15 -10.33 -4.33
N PHE A 112 -17.97 -9.21 -3.64
CA PHE A 112 -19.02 -8.63 -2.81
C PHE A 112 -20.27 -8.27 -3.64
N GLY A 113 -20.09 -7.71 -4.84
CA GLY A 113 -21.19 -7.44 -5.76
C GLY A 113 -21.92 -8.72 -6.20
N ILE A 114 -21.16 -9.76 -6.56
CA ILE A 114 -21.70 -11.07 -6.96
C ILE A 114 -22.51 -11.70 -5.82
N GLU A 115 -22.01 -11.65 -4.58
CA GLU A 115 -22.72 -12.16 -3.40
C GLU A 115 -24.07 -11.46 -3.21
N ASN A 116 -24.09 -10.12 -3.25
CA ASN A 116 -25.34 -9.36 -3.10
C ASN A 116 -26.36 -9.68 -4.20
N VAL A 117 -25.90 -9.83 -5.45
CA VAL A 117 -26.77 -10.23 -6.57
C VAL A 117 -27.30 -11.65 -6.40
N ASN A 118 -26.45 -12.58 -5.96
CA ASN A 118 -26.84 -13.97 -5.68
C ASN A 118 -27.88 -14.04 -4.54
N VAL A 119 -27.73 -13.22 -3.49
CA VAL A 119 -28.72 -13.09 -2.41
C VAL A 119 -30.04 -12.55 -2.98
N LEU A 120 -30.02 -11.50 -3.80
CA LEU A 120 -31.23 -10.98 -4.44
C LEU A 120 -31.91 -12.03 -5.33
N PHE A 121 -31.16 -12.76 -6.16
CA PHE A 121 -31.72 -13.84 -6.98
C PHE A 121 -32.35 -14.95 -6.14
N SER A 122 -31.75 -15.29 -5.00
CA SER A 122 -32.35 -16.26 -4.07
C SER A 122 -33.67 -15.78 -3.47
N VAL A 123 -33.79 -14.47 -3.16
CA VAL A 123 -35.03 -13.84 -2.67
C VAL A 123 -36.11 -13.80 -3.75
N PHE A 124 -35.73 -13.58 -5.01
CA PHE A 124 -36.65 -13.59 -6.17
C PHE A 124 -36.91 -15.00 -6.73
N GLY A 125 -36.44 -16.07 -6.08
CA GLY A 125 -36.70 -17.46 -6.47
C GLY A 125 -35.93 -17.94 -7.73
N LEU A 126 -34.96 -17.17 -8.21
CA LEU A 126 -34.10 -17.53 -9.33
C LEU A 126 -32.93 -18.40 -8.83
N LYS A 127 -32.88 -19.67 -9.23
CA LYS A 127 -31.78 -20.61 -8.88
C LYS A 127 -30.46 -20.35 -9.63
N LYS A 128 -30.24 -19.12 -10.12
CA LYS A 128 -29.03 -18.79 -10.88
C LYS A 128 -27.98 -18.25 -9.92
N GLN A 129 -26.95 -19.04 -9.64
CA GLN A 129 -25.78 -18.60 -8.90
C GLN A 129 -24.69 -18.17 -9.88
N ILE A 130 -24.26 -16.92 -9.77
CA ILE A 130 -23.09 -16.41 -10.47
C ILE A 130 -21.86 -16.89 -9.71
N SER A 131 -20.91 -17.51 -10.42
CA SER A 131 -19.62 -17.93 -9.88
C SER A 131 -18.83 -16.71 -9.39
N HIS A 132 -18.14 -16.86 -8.26
CA HIS A 132 -17.12 -15.91 -7.84
C HIS A 132 -16.02 -15.80 -8.90
N ILE A 133 -15.39 -14.62 -8.95
CA ILE A 133 -14.23 -14.38 -9.80
C ILE A 133 -13.01 -14.20 -8.89
N SER A 134 -12.00 -15.05 -9.07
CA SER A 134 -10.76 -14.97 -8.32
C SER A 134 -9.81 -13.93 -8.94
N TRP A 135 -10.13 -12.65 -8.76
CA TRP A 135 -9.17 -11.58 -9.04
C TRP A 135 -8.16 -11.52 -7.90
N LEU A 136 -6.85 -11.76 -8.15
CA LEU A 136 -5.85 -11.25 -7.21
C LEU A 136 -5.73 -9.74 -7.42
N ALA A 137 -6.08 -8.99 -6.40
CA ALA A 137 -5.74 -7.59 -6.34
C ALA A 137 -4.24 -7.44 -6.05
N PRO A 138 -3.53 -6.54 -6.75
CA PRO A 138 -2.14 -6.25 -6.41
C PRO A 138 -2.04 -5.66 -5.01
N LEU A 139 -0.93 -5.95 -4.34
CA LEU A 139 -0.64 -5.44 -3.02
C LEU A 139 -0.70 -3.91 -3.02
N GLY A 140 -1.48 -3.34 -2.11
CA GLY A 140 -1.57 -1.89 -1.97
C GLY A 140 -2.53 -1.18 -2.94
N ILE A 141 -3.40 -1.90 -3.68
CA ILE A 141 -4.35 -1.29 -4.63
C ILE A 141 -5.14 -0.11 -4.05
N SER A 142 -5.66 -0.25 -2.84
CA SER A 142 -6.43 0.83 -2.21
C SER A 142 -5.56 2.06 -1.93
N TYR A 143 -4.30 1.86 -1.53
CA TYR A 143 -3.38 2.94 -1.19
C TYR A 143 -2.96 3.72 -2.43
N TYR A 144 -2.46 3.02 -3.47
CA TYR A 144 -2.00 3.72 -4.67
C TYR A 144 -3.18 4.36 -5.44
N THR A 145 -4.38 3.74 -5.45
CA THR A 145 -5.56 4.36 -6.07
C THR A 145 -5.92 5.68 -5.37
N MET A 146 -5.95 5.71 -4.04
CA MET A 146 -6.22 6.95 -3.29
C MET A 146 -5.14 8.00 -3.51
N GLN A 147 -3.86 7.58 -3.53
CA GLN A 147 -2.72 8.46 -3.80
C GLN A 147 -2.79 9.09 -5.19
N VAL A 148 -3.12 8.30 -6.20
CA VAL A 148 -3.27 8.75 -7.59
C VAL A 148 -4.45 9.71 -7.75
N ILE A 149 -5.60 9.40 -7.14
CA ILE A 149 -6.77 10.28 -7.16
C ILE A 149 -6.43 11.62 -6.49
N ALA A 150 -5.77 11.60 -5.33
CA ALA A 150 -5.32 12.80 -4.65
C ALA A 150 -4.37 13.61 -5.54
N TYR A 151 -3.42 12.97 -6.21
CA TYR A 151 -2.53 13.63 -7.16
C TYR A 151 -3.27 14.27 -8.34
N LEU A 152 -4.26 13.60 -8.94
CA LEU A 152 -5.06 14.18 -10.02
C LEU A 152 -5.86 15.40 -9.55
N VAL A 153 -6.40 15.36 -8.33
CA VAL A 153 -7.10 16.50 -7.72
C VAL A 153 -6.14 17.66 -7.46
N ASP A 154 -4.95 17.39 -6.93
CA ASP A 154 -3.92 18.41 -6.69
C ASP A 154 -3.45 19.07 -8.00
N VAL A 155 -3.34 18.30 -9.09
CA VAL A 155 -3.01 18.83 -10.42
C VAL A 155 -4.14 19.71 -10.96
N TYR A 156 -5.39 19.26 -10.82
CA TYR A 156 -6.57 20.04 -11.23
C TYR A 156 -6.67 21.36 -10.47
N GLY A 157 -6.44 21.33 -9.16
CA GLY A 157 -6.45 22.52 -8.29
C GLY A 157 -5.23 23.43 -8.48
N GLY A 158 -4.27 23.07 -9.32
CA GLY A 158 -3.05 23.83 -9.55
C GLY A 158 -2.07 23.84 -8.37
N VAL A 159 -2.28 22.97 -7.37
CA VAL A 159 -1.40 22.82 -6.20
C VAL A 159 -0.04 22.26 -6.61
N VAL A 160 -0.05 21.31 -7.56
CA VAL A 160 1.16 20.69 -8.10
C VAL A 160 1.15 20.68 -9.62
N LYS A 161 2.34 20.82 -10.23
CA LYS A 161 2.51 20.62 -11.67
C LYS A 161 2.62 19.12 -11.97
N PRO A 162 2.01 18.63 -13.06
CA PRO A 162 2.09 17.22 -13.42
C PRO A 162 3.52 16.82 -13.78
N GLU A 163 3.90 15.61 -13.41
CA GLU A 163 5.19 15.03 -13.78
C GLU A 163 5.22 14.65 -15.26
N LYS A 164 6.27 15.10 -15.96
CA LYS A 164 6.44 14.93 -17.41
C LYS A 164 7.19 13.64 -17.76
N ASN A 165 7.82 13.00 -16.79
CA ASN A 165 8.49 11.72 -17.01
C ASN A 165 7.63 10.57 -16.46
N ILE A 166 7.13 9.73 -17.36
CA ILE A 166 6.29 8.56 -17.00
C ILE A 166 6.99 7.60 -16.03
N LEU A 167 8.33 7.46 -16.10
CA LEU A 167 9.08 6.59 -15.18
C LEU A 167 9.12 7.18 -13.77
N LYS A 168 9.12 8.51 -13.64
CA LYS A 168 9.01 9.18 -12.34
C LYS A 168 7.59 9.03 -11.78
N THR A 169 6.57 9.17 -12.62
CA THR A 169 5.19 8.84 -12.24
C THR A 169 5.06 7.39 -11.80
N ALA A 170 5.69 6.45 -12.51
CA ALA A 170 5.73 5.04 -12.15
C ALA A 170 6.41 4.82 -10.79
N LEU A 171 7.51 5.53 -10.51
CA LEU A 171 8.18 5.47 -9.22
C LEU A 171 7.27 5.96 -8.09
N PHE A 172 6.60 7.10 -8.27
CA PHE A 172 5.70 7.64 -7.24
C PHE A 172 4.54 6.70 -6.92
N ILE A 173 3.88 6.15 -7.94
CA ILE A 173 2.72 5.27 -7.77
C ILE A 173 3.16 3.88 -7.27
N GLY A 174 4.29 3.39 -7.79
CA GLY A 174 4.79 2.04 -7.53
C GLY A 174 5.77 1.94 -6.35
N TYR A 175 5.98 3.00 -5.56
CA TYR A 175 6.99 3.01 -4.51
C TYR A 175 6.69 1.97 -3.41
N TYR A 176 7.41 0.85 -3.42
CA TYR A 176 7.08 -0.33 -2.61
C TYR A 176 6.99 -0.08 -1.09
N PRO A 177 7.81 0.80 -0.45
CA PRO A 177 7.71 1.03 0.98
C PRO A 177 6.38 1.67 1.37
N GLN A 178 5.75 2.40 0.44
CA GLN A 178 4.47 3.04 0.68
C GLN A 178 3.29 2.11 0.38
N LEU A 179 3.41 1.25 -0.65
CA LEU A 179 2.36 0.32 -1.07
C LEU A 179 1.88 -0.62 0.03
N THR A 180 2.74 -0.93 1.01
CA THR A 180 2.48 -1.96 2.02
C THR A 180 1.76 -1.47 3.27
N SER A 181 2.04 -0.26 3.76
CA SER A 181 1.48 0.22 5.05
C SER A 181 1.69 1.72 5.36
N GLY A 182 1.93 2.57 4.35
CA GLY A 182 2.18 4.00 4.57
C GLY A 182 0.90 4.85 4.73
N PRO A 183 0.96 6.03 5.37
CA PRO A 183 -0.05 7.05 5.17
C PRO A 183 -0.16 7.39 3.68
N ILE A 184 -1.34 7.82 3.23
CA ILE A 184 -1.55 8.21 1.83
C ILE A 184 -0.66 9.42 1.54
N ALA A 185 0.42 9.20 0.81
CA ALA A 185 1.41 10.24 0.61
C ALA A 185 0.98 11.22 -0.47
N LYS A 186 1.27 12.48 -0.23
CA LYS A 186 1.00 13.56 -1.18
C LYS A 186 2.14 13.68 -2.17
N PHE A 187 1.80 13.91 -3.43
CA PHE A 187 2.80 14.05 -4.49
C PHE A 187 3.78 15.20 -4.22
N ALA A 188 3.30 16.33 -3.71
CA ALA A 188 4.13 17.49 -3.39
C ALA A 188 5.26 17.15 -2.40
N GLU A 189 4.95 16.38 -1.36
CA GLU A 189 5.90 16.03 -0.28
C GLU A 189 6.88 14.94 -0.73
N MET A 190 6.40 13.98 -1.53
CA MET A 190 7.21 12.85 -1.97
C MET A 190 8.10 13.15 -3.16
N LYS A 191 7.69 14.06 -4.05
CA LYS A 191 8.40 14.34 -5.30
C LYS A 191 9.88 14.60 -5.05
N ASP A 192 10.17 15.48 -4.10
CA ASP A 192 11.55 15.88 -3.80
C ASP A 192 12.29 14.73 -3.11
N GLN A 193 11.65 13.98 -2.23
CA GLN A 193 12.26 12.82 -1.56
C GLN A 193 12.59 11.67 -2.53
N LEU A 194 11.77 11.46 -3.56
CA LEU A 194 11.97 10.38 -4.53
C LEU A 194 12.93 10.76 -5.66
N TYR A 195 12.92 12.03 -6.10
CA TYR A 195 13.61 12.44 -7.33
C TYR A 195 14.91 13.20 -7.09
N SER A 196 15.11 13.76 -5.89
CA SER A 196 16.36 14.45 -5.56
C SER A 196 17.47 13.46 -5.19
N GLY A 197 18.71 13.87 -5.44
CA GLY A 197 19.88 13.13 -5.02
C GLY A 197 20.15 13.36 -3.54
N HIS A 198 20.38 12.27 -2.82
CA HIS A 198 20.69 12.27 -1.40
C HIS A 198 22.14 11.84 -1.18
N LYS A 199 22.82 12.49 -0.25
CA LYS A 199 24.16 12.10 0.19
C LYS A 199 24.06 11.03 1.28
N LEU A 200 25.07 10.18 1.34
CA LEU A 200 25.22 9.22 2.42
C LEU A 200 25.57 9.96 3.71
N GLU A 201 24.65 9.95 4.65
CA GLU A 201 24.83 10.50 5.99
C GLU A 201 24.63 9.37 7.00
N ILE A 202 25.68 9.06 7.76
CA ILE A 202 25.67 7.95 8.72
C ILE A 202 24.58 8.16 9.78
N ASP A 203 24.35 9.41 10.20
CA ASP A 203 23.31 9.76 11.17
C ASP A 203 21.90 9.37 10.68
N LYS A 204 21.63 9.51 9.37
CA LYS A 204 20.35 9.10 8.77
C LYS A 204 20.19 7.58 8.76
N ILE A 205 21.28 6.85 8.53
CA ILE A 205 21.28 5.38 8.61
C ILE A 205 21.01 4.94 10.04
N ALA A 206 21.75 5.51 11.01
CA ALA A 206 21.58 5.21 12.43
C ALA A 206 20.14 5.48 12.89
N TYR A 207 19.57 6.62 12.49
CA TYR A 207 18.18 6.95 12.79
C TYR A 207 17.19 5.98 12.12
N GLY A 208 17.45 5.56 10.88
CA GLY A 208 16.69 4.52 10.19
C GLY A 208 16.71 3.19 10.96
N CYS A 209 17.88 2.73 11.39
CA CYS A 209 18.03 1.52 12.21
C CYS A 209 17.27 1.64 13.53
N GLN A 210 17.36 2.78 14.23
CA GLN A 210 16.62 3.03 15.46
C GLN A 210 15.10 2.98 15.23
N ARG A 211 14.60 3.54 14.12
CA ARG A 211 13.18 3.49 13.74
C ARG A 211 12.71 2.06 13.47
N ILE A 212 13.52 1.26 12.78
CA ILE A 212 13.24 -0.16 12.55
C ILE A 212 13.17 -0.91 13.88
N LEU A 213 14.16 -0.74 14.76
CA LEU A 213 14.20 -1.38 16.08
C LEU A 213 12.96 -1.03 16.92
N TRP A 214 12.56 0.25 16.95
CA TRP A 214 11.35 0.68 17.64
C TRP A 214 10.07 0.09 17.02
N GLY A 215 9.99 0.01 15.69
CA GLY A 215 8.87 -0.63 15.00
C GLY A 215 8.74 -2.11 15.35
N VAL A 216 9.87 -2.82 15.37
CA VAL A 216 9.95 -4.23 15.76
C VAL A 216 9.52 -4.43 17.22
N PHE A 217 10.01 -3.60 18.14
CA PHE A 217 9.61 -3.66 19.55
C PHE A 217 8.09 -3.50 19.69
N LYS A 218 7.50 -2.48 19.05
CA LYS A 218 6.05 -2.26 19.08
C LYS A 218 5.27 -3.43 18.49
N LYS A 219 5.75 -4.04 17.40
CA LYS A 219 5.05 -5.14 16.74
C LYS A 219 5.11 -6.43 17.55
N ILE A 220 6.29 -6.81 18.05
CA ILE A 220 6.50 -8.11 18.72
C ILE A 220 6.12 -8.04 20.20
N VAL A 221 6.48 -6.96 20.90
CA VAL A 221 6.30 -6.90 22.36
C VAL A 221 4.93 -6.37 22.74
N ILE A 222 4.46 -5.31 22.07
CA ILE A 222 3.20 -4.65 22.40
C ILE A 222 2.04 -5.31 21.64
N SER A 223 2.08 -5.24 20.30
CA SER A 223 0.97 -5.70 19.45
C SER A 223 0.68 -7.20 19.61
N ALA A 224 1.70 -8.06 19.74
CA ALA A 224 1.45 -9.49 19.96
C ALA A 224 0.75 -9.78 21.31
N ARG A 225 1.05 -9.00 22.36
CA ARG A 225 0.39 -9.17 23.67
C ARG A 225 -1.03 -8.63 23.67
N LEU A 226 -1.25 -7.48 23.03
CA LEU A 226 -2.60 -6.94 22.83
C LEU A 226 -3.46 -7.90 21.99
N GLY A 227 -2.89 -8.52 20.95
CA GLY A 227 -3.57 -9.51 20.14
C GLY A 227 -4.17 -10.66 20.96
N VAL A 228 -3.42 -11.20 21.94
CA VAL A 228 -3.96 -12.24 22.84
C VAL A 228 -5.18 -11.76 23.63
N ILE A 229 -5.18 -10.50 24.08
CA ILE A 229 -6.31 -9.91 24.82
C ILE A 229 -7.52 -9.77 23.90
N VAL A 230 -7.32 -9.24 22.68
CA VAL A 230 -8.39 -9.06 21.70
C VAL A 230 -8.97 -10.41 21.29
N ASP A 231 -8.13 -11.38 20.93
CA ASP A 231 -8.54 -12.71 20.51
C ASP A 231 -9.34 -13.42 21.63
N THR A 232 -8.91 -13.29 22.88
CA THR A 232 -9.61 -13.88 24.03
C THR A 232 -11.01 -13.28 24.20
N ILE A 233 -11.14 -11.96 24.08
CA ILE A 233 -12.42 -11.26 24.29
C ILE A 233 -13.37 -11.48 23.10
N TYR A 234 -12.86 -11.41 21.87
CA TYR A 234 -13.67 -11.62 20.66
C TYR A 234 -14.05 -13.09 20.44
N SER A 235 -13.29 -14.04 21.00
CA SER A 235 -13.65 -15.47 20.93
C SER A 235 -14.90 -15.83 21.74
N ASP A 236 -15.23 -15.08 22.80
CA ASP A 236 -16.39 -15.33 23.66
C ASP A 236 -17.01 -14.02 24.13
N THR A 237 -17.73 -13.37 23.21
CA THR A 237 -18.43 -12.09 23.45
C THR A 237 -19.63 -12.23 24.38
N VAL A 238 -20.09 -13.46 24.66
CA VAL A 238 -21.18 -13.72 25.61
C VAL A 238 -20.65 -13.67 27.04
N LYS A 239 -19.44 -14.19 27.28
CA LYS A 239 -18.78 -14.17 28.60
C LYS A 239 -18.15 -12.81 28.93
N TYR A 240 -17.53 -12.15 27.94
CA TYR A 240 -16.85 -10.87 28.15
C TYR A 240 -17.69 -9.71 27.58
N GLN A 241 -18.62 -9.21 28.39
CA GLN A 241 -19.56 -8.14 27.99
C GLN A 241 -19.18 -6.76 28.56
N GLY A 242 -19.74 -5.70 27.98
CA GLY A 242 -19.61 -4.33 28.49
C GLY A 242 -18.21 -3.76 28.27
N ILE A 243 -17.53 -3.37 29.36
CA ILE A 243 -16.25 -2.64 29.30
C ILE A 243 -15.13 -3.46 28.64
N TYR A 244 -15.17 -4.79 28.74
CA TYR A 244 -14.17 -5.67 28.14
C TYR A 244 -14.16 -5.55 26.60
N ILE A 245 -15.33 -5.39 25.99
CA ILE A 245 -15.45 -5.20 24.53
C ILE A 245 -14.82 -3.87 24.11
N TRP A 246 -15.01 -2.80 24.90
CA TRP A 246 -14.38 -1.51 24.62
C TRP A 246 -12.85 -1.55 24.77
N ILE A 247 -12.35 -2.28 25.76
CA ILE A 247 -10.90 -2.49 25.95
C ILE A 247 -10.33 -3.29 24.78
N ALA A 248 -11.01 -4.35 24.34
CA ALA A 248 -10.61 -5.13 23.17
C ALA A 248 -10.63 -4.27 21.89
N ALA A 249 -11.68 -3.46 21.69
CA ALA A 249 -11.79 -2.56 20.56
C ALA A 249 -10.70 -1.48 20.53
N ALA A 250 -10.27 -0.97 21.70
CA ALA A 250 -9.17 -0.01 21.79
C ALA A 250 -7.78 -0.65 21.60
N ALA A 251 -7.66 -1.95 21.90
CA ALA A 251 -6.42 -2.71 21.76
C ALA A 251 -6.22 -3.31 20.36
N PHE A 252 -7.29 -3.39 19.56
CA PHE A 252 -7.31 -3.86 18.17
C PHE A 252 -6.83 -2.78 17.21
#